data_AF-A0A917JPF4-F1
#
_entry.id   AF-A0A917JPF4-F1
#
_cell.length_a   1.000
_cell.length_b   1.000
_cell.length_c   1.000
_cell.angle_alpha   90.00
_cell.angle_beta   90.00
_cell.angle_gamma   90.00
#
_symmetry.space_group_name_H-M   'P 1'
#
loop_
_entity.id
_entity.type
_entity.pdbx_description
1 polymer ?
#
loop_
_entity_poly.entity_id
_entity_poly.type
_entity_poly.pdbx_seq_one_letter_code
_entity_poly.pdbx_strand_id
1 'polypeptide(L)'
;MNAFQSRPTAEQISALPGELRVHAVAVPRDDSIAEMVSWFRSERTKGGAELAGFHIAEHPVFDWFASRRQLNDQALMSAVLTRPAVRESLPQFHITDPLTYNPHTGRSPRGWSQVWPLQLPGEWATYLDAGGVYTRPDELAPADRNARSSAALNTARRAYTALVGDRYHPAITVYRTSDPWCAWFPGLLNGTWIIYDLDQRLMWLLAITDTD
;
A
#
# COMPACT_ATOMS: atom_id res chain seq x y z
N MET A 1 -18.96 -5.68 -18.51
CA MET A 1 -17.52 -5.98 -18.65
C MET A 1 -17.37 -7.31 -19.39
N ASN A 2 -16.62 -7.34 -20.51
CA ASN A 2 -16.62 -8.48 -21.44
C ASN A 2 -15.68 -9.59 -20.95
N ALA A 3 -16.23 -10.76 -20.61
CA ALA A 3 -15.47 -11.94 -20.17
C ALA A 3 -14.50 -12.49 -21.24
N PHE A 4 -14.59 -12.00 -22.49
CA PHE A 4 -13.88 -12.53 -23.66
C PHE A 4 -12.60 -11.76 -24.05
N GLN A 5 -12.16 -10.77 -23.27
CA GLN A 5 -10.94 -10.05 -23.60
C GLN A 5 -9.69 -10.90 -23.29
N SER A 6 -8.86 -11.16 -24.31
CA SER A 6 -7.58 -11.84 -24.20
C SER A 6 -6.63 -11.11 -23.24
N ARG A 7 -5.72 -11.86 -22.59
CA ARG A 7 -4.68 -11.27 -21.75
C ARG A 7 -3.84 -10.27 -22.54
N PRO A 8 -3.59 -9.06 -22.01
CA PRO A 8 -2.68 -8.11 -22.63
C PRO A 8 -1.31 -8.73 -22.93
N THR A 9 -0.76 -8.39 -24.09
CA THR A 9 0.58 -8.84 -24.50
C THR A 9 1.67 -8.14 -23.70
N ALA A 10 2.89 -8.68 -23.72
CA ALA A 10 4.04 -8.05 -23.07
C ALA A 10 4.31 -6.62 -23.61
N GLU A 11 4.10 -6.41 -24.92
CA GLU A 11 4.22 -5.09 -25.55
C GLU A 11 3.17 -4.11 -25.01
N GLN A 12 1.92 -4.54 -24.86
CA GLN A 12 0.85 -3.72 -24.30
C GLN A 12 1.11 -3.35 -22.82
N ILE A 13 1.68 -4.28 -22.05
CA ILE A 13 2.08 -4.00 -20.66
C ILE A 13 3.28 -3.03 -20.62
N SER A 14 4.25 -3.21 -21.52
CA SER A 14 5.43 -2.35 -21.66
C SER A 14 5.08 -0.91 -22.06
N ALA A 15 4.02 -0.71 -22.84
CA ALA A 15 3.54 0.62 -23.24
C ALA A 15 2.78 1.35 -22.11
N LEU A 16 2.25 0.60 -21.13
CA LEU A 16 1.40 1.13 -20.06
C LEU A 16 1.99 2.32 -19.29
N PRO A 17 3.30 2.36 -18.93
CA PRO A 17 3.89 3.52 -18.28
C PRO A 17 3.69 4.82 -19.07
N GLY A 18 3.66 4.79 -20.41
CA GLY A 18 3.45 5.96 -21.25
C GLY A 18 1.98 6.35 -21.46
N GLU A 19 1.06 5.40 -21.27
CA GLU A 19 -0.36 5.56 -21.61
C GLU A 19 -1.26 5.77 -20.38
N LEU A 20 -0.90 5.13 -19.26
CA LEU A 20 -1.72 5.15 -18.05
C LEU A 20 -1.70 6.54 -17.40
N ARG A 21 -2.88 7.14 -17.28
CA ARG A 21 -3.08 8.39 -16.56
C ARG A 21 -3.46 8.11 -15.12
N VAL A 22 -2.72 8.73 -14.22
CA VAL A 22 -2.91 8.64 -12.77
C VAL A 22 -2.99 10.06 -12.24
N HIS A 23 -4.02 10.33 -11.44
CA HIS A 23 -4.24 11.63 -10.83
C HIS A 23 -4.18 11.50 -9.32
N ALA A 24 -3.37 12.32 -8.65
CA ALA A 24 -3.40 12.40 -7.21
C ALA A 24 -4.77 12.87 -6.73
N VAL A 25 -5.27 12.29 -5.65
CA VAL A 25 -6.49 12.74 -4.98
C VAL A 25 -6.21 12.93 -3.50
N ALA A 26 -6.97 13.83 -2.88
CA ALA A 26 -6.85 14.06 -1.45
C ALA A 26 -7.26 12.81 -0.66
N VAL A 27 -6.45 12.45 0.33
CA VAL A 27 -6.87 11.50 1.37
C VAL A 27 -8.07 12.09 2.12
N PRO A 28 -9.10 11.29 2.47
CA PRO A 28 -10.25 11.79 3.20
C PRO A 28 -9.80 12.46 4.50
N ARG A 29 -10.40 13.62 4.81
CA ARG A 29 -10.15 14.34 6.06
C ARG A 29 -10.92 13.66 7.18
N ASP A 30 -10.37 12.55 7.65
CA ASP A 30 -10.93 11.75 8.73
C ASP A 30 -9.87 11.57 9.83
N ASP A 31 -10.27 11.86 11.07
CA ASP A 31 -9.37 11.82 12.22
C ASP A 31 -8.81 10.43 12.46
N SER A 32 -9.53 9.36 12.12
CA SER A 32 -9.04 7.99 12.30
C SER A 32 -7.92 7.62 11.34
N ILE A 33 -7.94 8.17 10.12
CA ILE A 33 -6.85 8.01 9.16
C ILE A 33 -5.62 8.76 9.66
N ALA A 34 -5.81 10.01 10.09
CA ALA A 34 -4.72 10.84 10.64
C ALA A 34 -4.10 10.20 11.89
N GLU A 35 -4.92 9.69 12.80
CA GLU A 35 -4.53 8.96 14.00
C GLU A 35 -3.67 7.74 13.66
N MET A 36 -4.13 6.89 12.72
CA MET A 36 -3.40 5.70 12.31
C MET A 36 -2.03 6.05 11.71
N VAL A 37 -1.99 6.98 10.76
CA VAL A 37 -0.73 7.39 10.10
C VAL A 37 0.21 8.06 11.11
N SER A 38 -0.32 8.88 12.02
CA SER A 38 0.47 9.51 13.08
C SER A 38 1.07 8.49 14.03
N TRP A 39 0.32 7.46 14.41
CA TRP A 39 0.83 6.38 15.25
C TRP A 39 1.94 5.59 14.54
N PHE A 40 1.76 5.24 13.26
CA PHE A 40 2.83 4.61 12.51
C PHE A 40 4.11 5.46 12.46
N ARG A 41 3.99 6.78 12.25
CA ARG A 41 5.12 7.72 12.24
C ARG A 41 5.79 7.84 13.61
N SER A 42 5.04 7.93 14.70
CA SER A 42 5.61 8.12 16.03
C SER A 42 6.42 6.90 16.51
N GLU A 43 6.07 5.71 16.06
CA GLU A 43 6.74 4.45 16.42
C GLU A 43 7.91 4.11 15.49
N ARG A 44 8.07 4.80 14.36
CA ARG A 44 9.09 4.53 13.33
C ARG A 44 9.99 5.75 13.16
N THR A 45 10.70 6.09 14.23
CA THR A 45 11.42 7.36 14.37
C THR A 45 12.56 7.54 13.39
N LYS A 46 13.12 6.45 12.83
CA LYS A 46 14.17 6.48 11.81
C LYS A 46 13.67 6.14 10.40
N GLY A 47 12.38 5.89 10.26
CA GLY A 47 11.72 5.71 8.97
C GLY A 47 10.52 6.62 8.84
N GLY A 48 9.33 6.03 8.75
CA GLY A 48 8.09 6.79 8.74
C GLY A 48 6.92 6.01 8.17
N ALA A 49 5.86 6.76 7.87
CA ALA A 49 4.68 6.26 7.21
C ALA A 49 4.05 7.33 6.32
N GLU A 50 3.62 6.94 5.13
CA GLU A 50 2.93 7.80 4.18
C GLU A 50 1.70 7.11 3.63
N LEU A 51 0.63 7.90 3.46
CA LEU A 51 -0.62 7.49 2.84
C LEU A 51 -0.97 8.47 1.73
N ALA A 52 -1.19 7.95 0.53
CA ALA A 52 -1.58 8.76 -0.63
C ALA A 52 -2.73 8.11 -1.41
N GLY A 53 -3.52 8.95 -2.08
CA GLY A 53 -4.65 8.54 -2.90
C GLY A 53 -4.46 8.87 -4.37
N PHE A 54 -4.96 7.99 -5.24
CA PHE A 54 -4.86 8.18 -6.69
C PHE A 54 -6.11 7.70 -7.41
N HIS A 55 -6.62 8.51 -8.33
CA HIS A 55 -7.62 8.08 -9.31
C HIS A 55 -6.92 7.55 -10.57
N ILE A 56 -7.26 6.32 -10.97
CA ILE A 56 -6.70 5.64 -12.14
C ILE A 56 -7.66 5.80 -13.32
N ALA A 57 -7.22 6.49 -14.38
CA ALA A 57 -8.05 6.69 -15.57
C ALA A 57 -8.36 5.35 -16.29
N GLU A 58 -9.41 5.37 -17.11
CA GLU A 58 -9.79 4.22 -17.94
C GLU A 58 -8.65 3.78 -18.85
N HIS A 59 -8.32 2.49 -18.80
CA HIS A 59 -7.26 1.93 -19.62
C HIS A 59 -7.46 0.42 -19.83
N PRO A 60 -7.68 -0.06 -21.06
CA PRO A 60 -8.04 -1.46 -21.32
C PRO A 60 -7.07 -2.50 -20.73
N VAL A 61 -5.77 -2.22 -20.76
CA VAL A 61 -4.75 -3.11 -20.17
C VAL A 61 -4.89 -3.15 -18.65
N PHE A 62 -4.93 -2.01 -17.98
CA PHE A 62 -5.05 -1.93 -16.53
C PHE A 62 -6.35 -2.58 -16.06
N ASP A 63 -7.46 -2.28 -16.75
CA ASP A 63 -8.80 -2.79 -16.42
C ASP A 63 -8.88 -4.31 -16.56
N TRP A 64 -8.15 -4.88 -17.52
CA TRP A 64 -8.05 -6.32 -17.66
C TRP A 64 -7.45 -6.98 -16.41
N PHE A 65 -6.38 -6.40 -15.86
CA PHE A 65 -5.74 -6.89 -14.63
C PHE A 65 -6.61 -6.62 -13.40
N ALA A 66 -7.15 -5.41 -13.28
CA ALA A 66 -7.99 -4.98 -12.16
C ALA A 66 -9.23 -5.89 -12.00
N SER A 67 -9.95 -6.11 -13.09
CA SER A 67 -11.14 -6.97 -13.13
C SER A 67 -10.87 -8.43 -12.76
N ARG A 68 -9.64 -8.90 -12.93
CA ARG A 68 -9.20 -10.27 -12.61
C ARG A 68 -8.44 -10.34 -11.29
N ARG A 69 -8.32 -9.22 -10.56
CA ARG A 69 -7.55 -9.09 -9.32
C ARG A 69 -6.08 -9.46 -9.49
N GLN A 70 -5.53 -9.22 -10.67
CA GLN A 70 -4.14 -9.50 -11.01
C GLN A 70 -3.27 -8.23 -11.01
N LEU A 71 -3.63 -7.21 -10.24
CA LEU A 71 -2.78 -6.02 -10.15
C LEU A 71 -1.42 -6.31 -9.50
N ASN A 72 -1.23 -7.46 -8.85
CA ASN A 72 0.06 -7.87 -8.27
C ASN A 72 1.17 -8.21 -9.28
N ASP A 73 0.92 -8.04 -10.59
CA ASP A 73 1.97 -8.15 -11.61
C ASP A 73 3.04 -7.07 -11.41
N GLN A 74 4.32 -7.48 -11.43
CA GLN A 74 5.44 -6.58 -11.10
C GLN A 74 5.63 -5.48 -12.15
N ALA A 75 5.45 -5.79 -13.44
CA ALA A 75 5.61 -4.81 -14.50
C ALA A 75 4.48 -3.77 -14.43
N LEU A 76 3.26 -4.23 -14.15
CA LEU A 76 2.10 -3.37 -13.93
C LEU A 76 2.27 -2.46 -12.71
N MET A 77 2.66 -3.01 -11.55
CA MET A 77 2.91 -2.22 -10.34
C MET A 77 4.02 -1.20 -10.56
N SER A 78 5.07 -1.59 -11.28
CA SER A 78 6.11 -0.65 -11.70
C SER A 78 5.54 0.48 -12.54
N ALA A 79 4.76 0.17 -13.56
CA ALA A 79 4.16 1.18 -14.44
C ALA A 79 3.28 2.20 -13.68
N VAL A 80 2.59 1.76 -12.62
CA VAL A 80 1.76 2.63 -11.78
C VAL A 80 2.61 3.48 -10.84
N LEU A 81 3.53 2.85 -10.09
CA LEU A 81 4.30 3.53 -9.04
C LEU A 81 5.31 4.54 -9.59
N THR A 82 5.79 4.36 -10.83
CA THR A 82 6.69 5.31 -11.48
C THR A 82 5.99 6.55 -12.06
N ARG A 83 4.66 6.62 -12.02
CA ARG A 83 3.93 7.76 -12.58
C ARG A 83 4.26 9.07 -11.83
N PRO A 84 4.42 10.21 -12.55
CA PRO A 84 4.73 11.50 -11.93
C PRO A 84 3.80 11.85 -10.76
N ALA A 85 2.48 11.65 -10.92
CA ALA A 85 1.51 11.92 -9.87
C ALA A 85 1.78 11.12 -8.56
N VAL A 86 2.25 9.87 -8.67
CA VAL A 86 2.64 9.05 -7.52
C VAL A 86 3.92 9.57 -6.89
N ARG A 87 4.94 9.85 -7.70
CA ARG A 87 6.23 10.39 -7.23
C ARG A 87 6.07 11.72 -6.50
N GLU A 88 5.28 12.62 -7.06
CA GLU A 88 5.04 13.96 -6.53
C GLU A 88 4.22 13.91 -5.23
N SER A 89 3.34 12.91 -5.07
CA SER A 89 2.56 12.72 -3.84
C SER A 89 3.36 12.05 -2.71
N LEU A 90 4.48 11.39 -3.04
CA LEU A 90 5.34 10.66 -2.12
C LEU A 90 6.81 11.11 -2.28
N PRO A 91 7.14 12.40 -2.10
CA PRO A 91 8.44 12.95 -2.47
C PRO A 91 9.59 12.35 -1.64
N GLN A 92 9.32 11.92 -0.41
CA GLN A 92 10.31 11.25 0.44
C GLN A 92 10.75 9.90 -0.12
N PHE A 93 9.95 9.27 -1.00
CA PHE A 93 10.21 7.91 -1.45
C PHE A 93 11.33 7.84 -2.48
N HIS A 94 11.65 8.97 -3.13
CA HIS A 94 12.67 9.05 -4.18
C HIS A 94 12.50 7.96 -5.27
N ILE A 95 11.26 7.75 -5.70
CA ILE A 95 10.88 6.68 -6.65
C ILE A 95 11.52 6.97 -8.02
N THR A 96 12.26 6.01 -8.58
CA THR A 96 13.01 6.11 -9.85
C THR A 96 12.30 5.46 -11.04
N ASP A 97 12.75 5.71 -12.27
CA ASP A 97 12.33 5.02 -13.51
C ASP A 97 13.55 4.36 -14.18
N PRO A 98 13.58 3.04 -14.37
CA PRO A 98 12.64 2.04 -13.87
C PRO A 98 12.65 1.94 -12.33
N LEU A 99 11.61 1.31 -11.74
CA LEU A 99 11.60 1.04 -10.30
C LEU A 99 12.87 0.30 -9.87
N THR A 100 13.52 0.82 -8.84
CA THR A 100 14.71 0.19 -8.27
C THR A 100 14.34 -0.63 -7.05
N TYR A 101 14.40 -1.95 -7.19
CA TYR A 101 14.33 -2.86 -6.05
C TYR A 101 15.70 -2.96 -5.40
N ASN A 102 15.79 -2.86 -4.07
CA ASN A 102 17.09 -2.90 -3.40
C ASN A 102 17.67 -4.33 -3.41
N PRO A 103 18.76 -4.59 -4.18
CA PRO A 103 19.36 -5.92 -4.26
C PRO A 103 20.19 -6.28 -3.01
N HIS A 104 20.51 -5.30 -2.16
CA HIS A 104 21.43 -5.46 -1.01
C HIS A 104 20.85 -6.30 0.15
N THR A 105 19.59 -6.73 0.06
CA THR A 105 19.05 -7.72 1.00
C THR A 105 19.61 -9.13 0.75
N GLY A 106 20.30 -9.36 -0.37
CA GLY A 106 20.78 -10.69 -0.78
C GLY A 106 19.63 -11.68 -1.06
N ARG A 107 18.40 -11.18 -1.17
CA ARG A 107 17.18 -11.97 -1.39
C ARG A 107 16.49 -11.49 -2.65
N SER A 108 16.00 -12.43 -3.45
CA SER A 108 15.09 -12.10 -4.54
C SER A 108 13.83 -11.43 -3.99
N PRO A 109 13.27 -10.42 -4.67
CA PRO A 109 11.99 -9.84 -4.29
C PRO A 109 10.93 -10.93 -4.16
N ARG A 110 10.14 -10.90 -3.09
CA ARG A 110 8.97 -11.77 -2.89
C ARG A 110 7.80 -11.36 -3.78
N GLY A 111 7.82 -10.13 -4.28
CA GLY A 111 6.78 -9.53 -5.11
C GLY A 111 5.59 -9.03 -4.30
N TRP A 112 4.49 -8.83 -5.01
CA TRP A 112 3.22 -8.39 -4.44
C TRP A 112 2.32 -9.59 -4.17
N SER A 113 1.80 -9.66 -2.95
CA SER A 113 0.84 -10.69 -2.53
C SER A 113 -0.53 -10.07 -2.36
N GLN A 114 -1.58 -10.83 -2.70
CA GLN A 114 -2.95 -10.40 -2.47
C GLN A 114 -3.32 -10.60 -1.00
N VAL A 115 -4.01 -9.62 -0.42
CA VAL A 115 -4.60 -9.68 0.93
C VAL A 115 -6.11 -9.66 0.78
N TRP A 116 -6.82 -10.42 1.62
CA TRP A 116 -8.27 -10.33 1.66
C TRP A 116 -8.68 -8.98 2.29
N PRO A 117 -9.58 -8.18 1.69
CA PRO A 117 -9.91 -6.85 2.21
C PRO A 117 -10.34 -6.85 3.69
N LEU A 118 -11.08 -7.88 4.12
CA LEU A 118 -11.52 -8.03 5.52
C LEU A 118 -10.38 -8.33 6.51
N GLN A 119 -9.22 -8.79 6.03
CA GLN A 119 -8.04 -9.05 6.86
C GLN A 119 -7.15 -7.82 7.02
N LEU A 120 -7.26 -6.83 6.12
CA LEU A 120 -6.37 -5.67 6.10
C LEU A 120 -6.34 -4.88 7.43
N PRO A 121 -7.48 -4.61 8.10
CA PRO A 121 -7.44 -3.94 9.41
C PRO A 121 -6.63 -4.73 10.46
N GLY A 122 -6.69 -6.06 10.42
CA GLY A 122 -5.90 -6.92 11.30
C GLY A 122 -4.40 -6.87 10.99
N GLU A 123 -4.04 -6.80 9.70
CA GLU A 123 -2.64 -6.59 9.31
C GLU A 123 -2.11 -5.25 9.79
N TRP A 124 -2.82 -4.14 9.53
CA TRP A 124 -2.41 -2.83 10.01
C TRP A 124 -2.33 -2.77 11.54
N ALA A 125 -3.30 -3.35 12.24
CA ALA A 125 -3.28 -3.46 13.70
C ALA A 125 -2.04 -4.20 14.21
N THR A 126 -1.61 -5.24 13.51
CA THR A 126 -0.39 -6.00 13.88
C THR A 126 0.86 -5.11 13.77
N TYR A 127 0.97 -4.30 12.73
CA TYR A 127 2.08 -3.36 12.57
C TYR A 127 2.06 -2.17 13.54
N LEU A 128 0.87 -1.74 13.97
CA LEU A 128 0.71 -0.73 15.03
C LEU A 128 1.09 -1.30 16.41
N ASP A 129 0.54 -2.47 16.74
CA ASP A 129 0.76 -3.14 18.01
C ASP A 129 2.24 -3.49 18.20
N ALA A 130 2.90 -4.01 17.16
CA ALA A 130 4.32 -4.33 17.17
C ALA A 130 5.23 -3.10 17.30
N GLY A 131 4.82 -1.95 16.78
CA GLY A 131 5.64 -0.73 16.74
C GLY A 131 6.80 -0.79 15.72
N GLY A 132 7.85 -0.02 15.98
CA GLY A 132 9.08 0.01 15.18
C GLY A 132 10.25 -0.73 15.83
N VAL A 133 11.46 -0.54 15.29
CA VAL A 133 12.70 -1.22 15.69
C VAL A 133 13.03 -0.99 17.18
N TYR A 134 12.67 0.17 17.72
CA TYR A 134 12.93 0.55 19.11
C TYR A 134 11.74 0.39 20.05
N THR A 135 10.58 -0.04 19.52
CA THR A 135 9.41 -0.32 20.37
C THR A 135 9.59 -1.68 21.03
N ARG A 136 9.22 -1.78 22.32
CA ARG A 136 9.25 -3.02 23.09
C ARG A 136 7.88 -3.29 23.74
N PRO A 137 6.84 -3.66 22.94
CA PRO A 137 5.51 -3.92 23.49
C PRO A 137 5.48 -5.11 24.48
N ASP A 138 6.47 -6.00 24.39
CA ASP A 138 6.67 -7.16 25.24
C ASP A 138 7.21 -6.81 26.64
N GLU A 139 7.80 -5.62 26.80
CA GLU A 139 8.21 -5.08 28.10
C GLU A 139 7.04 -4.40 28.85
N LEU A 140 5.90 -4.17 28.18
CA LEU A 140 4.69 -3.64 28.81
C LEU A 140 4.06 -4.66 29.75
N ALA A 141 3.45 -4.16 30.83
CA ALA A 141 2.61 -4.96 31.70
C ALA A 141 1.45 -5.60 30.91
N PRO A 142 0.94 -6.79 31.33
CA PRO A 142 -0.08 -7.50 30.57
C PRO A 142 -1.35 -6.68 30.26
N ALA A 143 -1.80 -5.85 31.21
CA ALA A 143 -2.96 -4.98 31.02
C ALA A 143 -2.71 -3.92 29.94
N ASP A 144 -1.54 -3.27 29.96
CA ASP A 144 -1.16 -2.24 29.00
C ASP A 144 -0.96 -2.81 27.59
N ARG A 145 -0.41 -4.03 27.50
CA ARG A 145 -0.29 -4.77 26.24
C ARG A 145 -1.66 -5.06 25.62
N ASN A 146 -2.59 -5.59 26.40
CA ASN A 146 -3.96 -5.84 25.91
C ASN A 146 -4.67 -4.54 25.50
N ALA A 147 -4.47 -3.45 26.25
CA ALA A 147 -5.01 -2.14 25.90
C ALA A 147 -4.43 -1.62 24.58
N ARG A 148 -3.11 -1.78 24.37
CA ARG A 148 -2.43 -1.42 23.11
C ARG A 148 -2.97 -2.22 21.93
N SER A 149 -3.08 -3.55 22.03
CA SER A 149 -3.57 -4.38 20.93
C SER A 149 -5.03 -4.05 20.59
N SER A 150 -5.85 -3.76 21.60
CA SER A 150 -7.24 -3.32 21.40
C SER A 150 -7.31 -1.95 20.71
N ALA A 151 -6.47 -1.00 21.14
CA ALA A 151 -6.37 0.32 20.52
C ALA A 151 -5.90 0.20 19.05
N ALA A 152 -4.85 -0.57 18.78
CA ALA A 152 -4.33 -0.82 17.44
C ALA A 152 -5.40 -1.38 16.50
N LEU A 153 -6.17 -2.38 16.95
CA LEU A 153 -7.26 -2.95 16.16
C LEU A 153 -8.38 -1.94 15.88
N ASN A 154 -8.78 -1.16 16.89
CA ASN A 154 -9.82 -0.16 16.73
C ASN A 154 -9.40 0.96 15.78
N THR A 155 -8.18 1.50 15.93
CA THR A 155 -7.63 2.55 15.07
C THR A 155 -7.52 2.06 13.62
N ALA A 156 -6.97 0.87 13.39
CA ALA A 156 -6.87 0.29 12.05
C ALA A 156 -8.23 0.05 11.38
N ARG A 157 -9.23 -0.44 12.14
CA ARG A 157 -10.60 -0.64 11.62
C ARG A 157 -11.26 0.67 11.23
N ARG A 158 -11.19 1.70 12.09
CA ARG A 158 -11.78 3.01 11.77
C ARG A 158 -11.12 3.64 10.55
N ALA A 159 -9.80 3.62 10.47
CA ALA A 159 -9.07 4.16 9.31
C ALA A 159 -9.41 3.42 8.01
N TYR A 160 -9.53 2.09 8.06
CA TYR A 160 -9.96 1.31 6.91
C TYR A 160 -11.39 1.70 6.47
N THR A 161 -12.34 1.74 7.39
CA THR A 161 -13.72 2.18 7.10
C THR A 161 -13.75 3.61 6.56
N ALA A 162 -12.92 4.52 7.05
CA ALA A 162 -12.84 5.88 6.53
C ALA A 162 -12.30 5.94 5.08
N LEU A 163 -11.42 5.01 4.69
CA LEU A 163 -10.84 4.95 3.35
C LEU A 163 -11.74 4.29 2.30
N VAL A 164 -12.47 3.23 2.68
CA VAL A 164 -13.26 2.42 1.73
C VAL A 164 -14.77 2.47 1.98
N GLY A 165 -15.22 3.07 3.09
CA GLY A 165 -16.62 3.06 3.52
C GLY A 165 -17.11 1.64 3.82
N ASP A 166 -18.36 1.37 3.47
CA ASP A 166 -19.00 0.05 3.55
C ASP A 166 -18.73 -0.82 2.31
N ARG A 167 -17.74 -0.44 1.49
CA ARG A 167 -17.40 -1.19 0.28
C ARG A 167 -16.42 -2.29 0.62
N TYR A 168 -16.72 -3.48 0.11
CA TYR A 168 -15.95 -4.68 0.36
C TYR A 168 -15.73 -5.45 -0.94
N HIS A 169 -15.25 -6.69 -0.80
CA HIS A 169 -15.22 -7.66 -1.89
C HIS A 169 -16.62 -7.82 -2.51
N PRO A 170 -16.77 -7.88 -3.86
CA PRO A 170 -15.71 -8.03 -4.85
C PRO A 170 -15.04 -6.74 -5.34
N ALA A 171 -15.55 -5.56 -4.97
CA ALA A 171 -15.13 -4.26 -5.50
C ALA A 171 -13.73 -3.84 -5.01
N ILE A 172 -13.41 -4.15 -3.76
CA ILE A 172 -12.09 -3.85 -3.17
C ILE A 172 -11.12 -5.01 -3.41
N THR A 173 -9.94 -4.68 -3.92
CA THR A 173 -8.77 -5.56 -3.95
C THR A 173 -7.64 -4.95 -3.14
N VAL A 174 -6.86 -5.79 -2.46
CA VAL A 174 -5.74 -5.34 -1.63
C VAL A 174 -4.51 -6.14 -1.99
N TYR A 175 -3.40 -5.44 -2.13
CA TYR A 175 -2.08 -6.01 -2.37
C TYR A 175 -1.13 -5.51 -1.30
N ARG A 176 -0.18 -6.35 -0.94
CA ARG A 176 0.91 -5.97 -0.06
C ARG A 176 2.25 -6.43 -0.58
N THR A 177 3.28 -5.68 -0.25
CA THR A 177 4.65 -6.14 -0.29
C THR A 177 5.42 -5.59 0.91
N SER A 178 6.43 -6.32 1.31
CA SER A 178 7.44 -5.87 2.27
C SER A 178 8.82 -5.75 1.61
N ASP A 179 8.86 -5.83 0.28
CA ASP A 179 10.09 -5.67 -0.47
C ASP A 179 10.42 -4.18 -0.63
N PRO A 180 11.70 -3.80 -0.51
CA PRO A 180 12.14 -2.43 -0.74
C PRO A 180 12.14 -2.10 -2.24
N TRP A 181 11.12 -1.36 -2.69
CA TRP A 181 10.92 -1.01 -4.11
C TRP A 181 11.32 0.43 -4.47
N CYS A 182 11.83 1.20 -3.51
CA CYS A 182 12.46 2.51 -3.72
C CYS A 182 13.54 2.76 -2.65
N ALA A 183 14.33 3.82 -2.81
CA ALA A 183 15.45 4.12 -1.92
C ALA A 183 15.03 4.45 -0.47
N TRP A 184 13.78 4.85 -0.26
CA TRP A 184 13.21 5.14 1.06
C TRP A 184 12.88 3.90 1.91
N PHE A 185 13.03 2.70 1.36
CA PHE A 185 13.03 1.46 2.15
C PHE A 185 14.46 0.95 2.45
N PRO A 186 15.28 1.63 3.28
CA PRO A 186 16.52 1.04 3.77
C PRO A 186 16.29 0.07 4.95
N GLY A 187 15.05 -0.06 5.40
CA GLY A 187 14.69 -0.61 6.70
C GLY A 187 14.49 -2.12 6.79
N LEU A 188 14.45 -2.60 8.04
CA LEU A 188 14.13 -3.98 8.40
C LEU A 188 12.61 -4.22 8.44
N LEU A 189 11.84 -3.18 8.77
CA LEU A 189 10.39 -3.25 9.00
C LEU A 189 9.61 -2.48 7.93
N ASN A 190 9.65 -3.01 6.70
CA ASN A 190 8.94 -2.43 5.57
C ASN A 190 7.55 -3.04 5.42
N GLY A 191 6.58 -2.20 5.09
CA GLY A 191 5.25 -2.62 4.68
C GLY A 191 4.69 -1.64 3.66
N THR A 192 4.18 -2.16 2.55
CA THR A 192 3.42 -1.37 1.58
C THR A 192 2.12 -2.09 1.30
N TRP A 193 1.02 -1.36 1.34
CA TRP A 193 -0.30 -1.84 0.96
C TRP A 193 -0.87 -0.95 -0.14
N ILE A 194 -1.46 -1.57 -1.14
CA ILE A 194 -2.25 -0.92 -2.17
C ILE A 194 -3.67 -1.46 -2.04
N ILE A 195 -4.62 -0.56 -1.77
CA ILE A 195 -6.05 -0.83 -1.82
C ILE A 195 -6.54 -0.26 -3.14
N TYR A 196 -7.22 -1.07 -3.95
CA TYR A 196 -7.82 -0.61 -5.19
C TYR A 196 -9.31 -0.91 -5.20
N ASP A 197 -10.09 0.15 -5.36
CA ASP A 197 -11.54 0.14 -5.53
C ASP A 197 -11.87 0.11 -7.03
N LEU A 198 -12.39 -1.02 -7.51
CA LEU A 198 -12.68 -1.23 -8.91
C LEU A 198 -13.79 -0.32 -9.43
N ASP A 199 -14.82 -0.06 -8.61
CA ASP A 199 -16.00 0.69 -9.03
C ASP A 199 -15.71 2.18 -9.08
N GLN A 200 -14.85 2.67 -8.18
CA GLN A 200 -14.44 4.08 -8.13
C GLN A 200 -13.14 4.39 -8.83
N ARG A 201 -12.40 3.37 -9.27
CA ARG A 201 -11.03 3.47 -9.81
C ARG A 201 -10.08 4.23 -8.88
N LEU A 202 -10.27 4.02 -7.59
CA LEU A 202 -9.57 4.73 -6.54
C LEU A 202 -8.54 3.80 -5.90
N MET A 203 -7.29 4.26 -5.88
CA MET A 203 -6.16 3.55 -5.31
C MET A 203 -5.67 4.29 -4.06
N TRP A 204 -5.57 3.58 -2.94
CA TRP A 204 -4.89 4.06 -1.74
C TRP A 204 -3.57 3.31 -1.58
N LEU A 205 -2.49 4.05 -1.37
CA LEU A 205 -1.16 3.50 -1.09
C LEU A 205 -0.77 3.90 0.32
N LEU A 206 -0.62 2.91 1.22
CA LEU A 206 0.00 3.07 2.53
C LEU A 206 1.38 2.42 2.48
N ALA A 207 2.42 3.16 2.86
CA ALA A 207 3.76 2.61 2.99
C ALA A 207 4.38 3.05 4.31
N ILE A 208 5.05 2.10 4.97
CA ILE A 208 5.74 2.27 6.23
C ILE A 208 7.13 1.66 6.11
N THR A 209 8.10 2.28 6.76
CA THR A 209 9.50 1.82 6.84
C THR A 209 10.03 2.15 8.22
N ASP A 210 11.00 1.36 8.69
CA ASP A 210 11.78 1.70 9.88
C ASP A 210 13.15 1.06 9.83
N THR A 211 14.15 1.78 10.29
CA THR A 211 15.55 1.36 10.24
C THR A 211 16.19 1.42 11.62
N ASP A 212 17.29 0.69 11.77
CA ASP A 212 18.24 0.93 12.87
C ASP A 212 19.08 2.21 12.60
#